data_AF-A0A318UIJ6-F1
#
_entry.id   AF-A0A318UIJ6-F1
#
_cell.length_a   1.000
_cell.length_b   1.000
_cell.length_c   1.000
_cell.angle_alpha   90.00
_cell.angle_beta   90.00
_cell.angle_gamma   90.00
#
_symmetry.space_group_name_H-M   'P 1'
#
loop_
_entity.id
_entity.type
_entity.pdbx_description
1 polymer ?
#
loop_
_entity_poly.entity_id
_entity_poly.type
_entity_poly.pdbx_seq_one_letter_code
_entity_poly.pdbx_strand_id
1 'polypeptide(L)'
;MKKLIVFALLGFAAVAAVPAKAQVSLSINIGSQPDWGPRGYNHVDYYYLPEVQSYYYVPTRQFIYLSGSRWIHARSLPSMYRGYDLYGGRKIVINGDRPYLRHDVYRTRYATNYVYNRPQRVVYRDYDKHEYKRYEKEQRRWEKQERHDRGHDNGRGWGRGRDRD
;
A
#
# COMPACT_ATOMS: atom_id res chain seq x y z
N MET A 1 33.55 -7.41 -59.52
CA MET A 1 32.55 -8.25 -58.84
C MET A 1 32.77 -8.29 -57.32
N LYS A 2 32.79 -7.13 -56.65
CA LYS A 2 32.93 -7.04 -55.16
C LYS A 2 31.90 -6.11 -54.51
N LYS A 3 31.06 -5.45 -55.31
CA LYS A 3 30.05 -4.46 -54.86
C LYS A 3 28.63 -5.05 -54.76
N LEU A 4 28.42 -6.30 -55.18
CA LEU A 4 27.12 -6.98 -55.12
C LEU A 4 26.92 -7.78 -53.82
N ILE A 5 27.98 -7.98 -53.03
CA ILE A 5 27.91 -8.74 -51.78
C ILE A 5 27.37 -7.88 -50.61
N VAL A 6 27.51 -6.55 -50.70
CA VAL A 6 27.06 -5.63 -49.65
C VAL A 6 25.52 -5.53 -49.61
N PHE A 7 24.84 -5.65 -50.75
CA PHE A 7 23.38 -5.68 -50.80
C PHE A 7 22.76 -7.00 -50.34
N ALA A 8 23.53 -8.10 -50.34
CA ALA A 8 23.06 -9.40 -49.86
C ALA A 8 23.03 -9.51 -48.32
N LEU A 9 23.69 -8.59 -47.60
CA LEU A 9 23.72 -8.56 -46.13
C LEU A 9 22.65 -7.66 -45.48
N LEU A 10 21.91 -6.88 -46.28
CA LEU A 10 20.86 -5.97 -45.80
C LEU A 10 19.45 -6.57 -45.81
N GLY A 11 19.31 -7.83 -46.25
CA GLY A 11 18.03 -8.39 -46.70
C GLY A 11 17.22 -9.22 -45.71
N PHE A 12 17.54 -9.29 -44.42
CA PHE A 12 16.83 -10.21 -43.52
C PHE A 12 16.57 -9.69 -42.10
N ALA A 13 16.07 -8.46 -41.99
CA ALA A 13 15.51 -7.96 -40.74
C ALA A 13 14.07 -7.45 -40.91
N ALA A 14 13.23 -8.21 -41.65
CA ALA A 14 11.79 -8.07 -41.50
C ALA A 14 11.39 -8.76 -40.19
N VAL A 15 11.53 -8.03 -39.07
CA VAL A 15 10.95 -8.45 -37.79
C VAL A 15 9.45 -8.50 -37.98
N ALA A 16 8.91 -9.69 -38.19
CA ALA A 16 7.47 -9.92 -38.17
C ALA A 16 6.96 -9.48 -36.80
N ALA A 17 6.23 -8.37 -36.76
CA ALA A 17 5.55 -7.90 -35.56
C ALA A 17 4.48 -8.93 -35.20
N VAL A 18 4.82 -9.86 -34.31
CA VAL A 18 3.86 -10.83 -33.79
C VAL A 18 2.85 -10.04 -32.95
N PRO A 19 1.55 -10.08 -33.25
CA PRO A 19 0.57 -9.38 -32.42
C PRO A 19 0.59 -10.02 -31.03
N ALA A 20 1.06 -9.26 -30.04
CA ALA A 20 1.00 -9.67 -28.64
C ALA A 20 -0.48 -9.81 -28.25
N LYS A 21 -0.95 -11.05 -28.08
CA LYS A 21 -2.28 -11.32 -27.55
C LYS A 21 -2.26 -11.03 -26.05
N ALA A 22 -2.68 -9.83 -25.68
CA ALA A 22 -2.93 -9.52 -24.28
C ALA A 22 -4.10 -10.38 -23.79
N GLN A 23 -3.83 -11.35 -22.93
CA GLN A 23 -4.87 -12.10 -22.25
C GLN A 23 -5.45 -11.22 -21.15
N VAL A 24 -6.73 -10.86 -21.28
CA VAL A 24 -7.47 -10.20 -20.19
C VAL A 24 -8.03 -11.30 -19.29
N SER A 25 -7.42 -11.49 -18.12
CA SER A 25 -7.96 -12.37 -17.08
C SER A 25 -8.83 -11.56 -16.13
N LEU A 26 -10.12 -11.92 -16.03
CA LEU A 26 -11.03 -11.35 -15.05
C LEU A 26 -11.15 -12.32 -13.87
N SER A 27 -10.56 -11.96 -12.74
CA SER A 27 -10.73 -12.72 -11.49
C SER A 27 -12.01 -12.24 -10.78
N ILE A 28 -12.95 -13.14 -10.54
CA ILE A 28 -14.22 -12.87 -9.83
C ILE A 28 -14.25 -13.74 -8.57
N ASN A 29 -14.59 -13.17 -7.42
CA ASN A 29 -14.67 -13.92 -6.16
C ASN A 29 -15.87 -13.53 -5.27
N ILE A 30 -16.98 -13.14 -5.90
CA ILE A 30 -18.22 -12.70 -5.22
C ILE A 30 -18.65 -13.69 -4.12
N GLY A 31 -18.65 -15.00 -4.41
CA GLY A 31 -19.09 -16.03 -3.45
C GLY A 31 -18.10 -16.37 -2.34
N SER A 32 -16.85 -15.90 -2.40
CA SER A 32 -15.87 -16.13 -1.33
C SER A 32 -15.85 -15.00 -0.30
N GLN A 33 -16.45 -13.86 -0.63
CA GLN A 33 -16.55 -12.72 0.28
C GLN A 33 -17.50 -13.06 1.45
N PRO A 34 -17.08 -12.84 2.70
CA PRO A 34 -17.90 -13.08 3.88
C PRO A 34 -19.08 -12.10 3.94
N ASP A 35 -20.15 -12.49 4.63
CA ASP A 35 -21.39 -11.68 4.76
C ASP A 35 -21.16 -10.32 5.43
N TRP A 36 -20.16 -10.24 6.30
CA TRP A 36 -19.76 -8.99 6.94
C TRP A 36 -18.92 -8.10 6.02
N GLY A 37 -18.45 -8.60 4.87
CA GLY A 37 -17.72 -7.83 3.87
C GLY A 37 -18.59 -6.74 3.21
N PRO A 38 -17.97 -5.71 2.62
CA PRO A 38 -18.67 -4.75 1.78
C PRO A 38 -19.38 -5.40 0.60
N ARG A 39 -20.59 -4.93 0.29
CA ARG A 39 -21.32 -5.36 -0.91
C ARG A 39 -20.95 -4.51 -2.12
N GLY A 40 -21.18 -5.04 -3.32
CA GLY A 40 -20.96 -4.33 -4.58
C GLY A 40 -19.55 -4.44 -5.16
N TYR A 41 -18.79 -5.46 -4.75
CA TYR A 41 -17.48 -5.79 -5.31
C TYR A 41 -17.52 -7.15 -6.00
N ASN A 42 -17.12 -7.17 -7.27
CA ASN A 42 -17.01 -8.42 -8.02
C ASN A 42 -15.74 -9.20 -7.65
N HIS A 43 -14.77 -8.51 -7.06
CA HIS A 43 -13.49 -9.06 -6.65
C HIS A 43 -12.93 -8.28 -5.45
N VAL A 44 -12.42 -9.00 -4.45
CA VAL A 44 -11.64 -8.47 -3.33
C VAL A 44 -10.53 -9.44 -2.95
N ASP A 45 -9.29 -8.99 -2.88
CA ASP A 45 -8.19 -9.79 -2.31
C ASP A 45 -8.19 -9.73 -0.78
N TYR A 46 -8.17 -8.51 -0.21
CA TYR A 46 -8.05 -8.29 1.23
C TYR A 46 -9.07 -7.28 1.75
N TYR A 47 -9.55 -7.52 2.97
CA TYR A 47 -10.08 -6.45 3.81
C TYR A 47 -9.04 -6.04 4.84
N TYR A 48 -8.67 -4.77 4.87
CA TYR A 48 -7.91 -4.21 5.98
C TYR A 48 -8.87 -3.66 7.04
N LEU A 49 -8.63 -4.05 8.28
CA LEU A 49 -9.38 -3.71 9.50
C LEU A 49 -8.50 -2.78 10.35
N PRO A 50 -8.64 -1.46 10.22
CA PRO A 50 -7.69 -0.53 10.81
C PRO A 50 -7.68 -0.55 12.34
N GLU A 51 -8.83 -0.74 12.99
CA GLU A 51 -8.97 -0.68 14.45
C GLU A 51 -8.24 -1.83 15.15
N VAL A 52 -8.12 -2.97 14.47
CA VAL A 52 -7.39 -4.16 14.95
C VAL A 52 -6.10 -4.39 14.17
N GLN A 53 -5.70 -3.42 13.33
CA GLN A 53 -4.50 -3.43 12.49
C GLN A 53 -4.26 -4.77 11.76
N SER A 54 -5.34 -5.40 11.31
CA SER A 54 -5.33 -6.76 10.75
C SER A 54 -5.89 -6.77 9.34
N TYR A 55 -5.53 -7.80 8.59
CA TYR A 55 -6.07 -8.06 7.26
C TYR A 55 -6.92 -9.32 7.30
N TYR A 56 -7.89 -9.42 6.41
CA TYR A 56 -8.60 -10.65 6.11
C TYR A 56 -8.43 -10.95 4.62
N TYR A 57 -7.74 -12.04 4.31
CA TYR A 57 -7.53 -12.50 2.95
C TYR A 57 -8.74 -13.30 2.49
N VAL A 58 -9.47 -12.74 1.53
CA VAL A 58 -10.77 -13.26 1.08
C VAL A 58 -10.66 -14.63 0.39
N PRO A 59 -9.69 -14.88 -0.52
CA PRO A 59 -9.58 -16.16 -1.21
C PRO A 59 -9.43 -17.38 -0.29
N THR A 60 -8.66 -17.27 0.81
CA THR A 60 -8.46 -18.38 1.76
C THR A 60 -9.24 -18.24 3.06
N ARG A 61 -9.98 -17.13 3.24
CA ARG A 61 -10.79 -16.84 4.44
C ARG A 61 -9.97 -16.85 5.72
N GLN A 62 -8.82 -16.19 5.70
CA GLN A 62 -7.88 -16.13 6.83
C GLN A 62 -7.60 -14.70 7.25
N PHE A 63 -7.54 -14.48 8.56
CA PHE A 63 -6.96 -13.28 9.14
C PHE A 63 -5.45 -13.30 9.04
N ILE A 64 -4.86 -12.13 8.83
CA ILE A 64 -3.41 -11.91 8.81
C ILE A 64 -3.12 -10.73 9.74
N TYR A 65 -2.35 -10.97 10.80
CA TYR A 65 -2.03 -9.95 11.79
C TYR A 65 -0.58 -10.08 12.25
N LEU A 66 -0.04 -8.97 12.74
CA LEU A 66 1.32 -8.93 13.24
C LEU A 66 1.35 -9.44 14.69
N SER A 67 2.20 -10.42 14.96
CA SER A 67 2.48 -10.92 16.31
C SER A 67 3.99 -10.89 16.52
N GLY A 68 4.46 -9.98 17.38
CA GLY A 68 5.88 -9.66 17.48
C GLY A 68 6.40 -9.11 16.14
N SER A 69 7.38 -9.78 15.54
CA SER A 69 7.96 -9.42 14.23
C SER A 69 7.42 -10.26 13.07
N ARG A 70 6.39 -11.08 13.29
CA ARG A 70 5.91 -12.07 12.30
C ARG A 70 4.46 -11.86 11.95
N TRP A 71 4.17 -11.96 10.65
CA TRP A 71 2.81 -12.04 10.13
C TRP A 71 2.25 -13.44 10.34
N ILE A 72 1.14 -13.54 11.06
CA ILE A 72 0.46 -14.79 11.37
C ILE A 72 -0.80 -14.89 10.53
N HIS A 73 -0.99 -16.04 9.87
CA HIS A 73 -2.20 -16.38 9.14
C HIS A 73 -3.05 -17.31 10.01
N ALA A 74 -4.27 -16.91 10.34
CA ALA A 74 -5.14 -17.66 11.25
C ALA A 74 -6.62 -17.58 10.83
N ARG A 75 -7.45 -18.49 11.36
CA ARG A 75 -8.91 -18.50 11.09
C ARG A 75 -9.68 -17.47 11.93
N SER A 76 -9.04 -16.87 12.92
CA SER A 76 -9.63 -15.87 13.81
C SER A 76 -8.63 -14.75 14.08
N LEU A 77 -9.14 -13.61 14.50
CA LEU A 77 -8.34 -12.55 15.09
C LEU A 77 -7.61 -13.04 16.36
N PRO A 78 -6.51 -12.37 16.77
CA PRO A 78 -5.85 -12.68 18.03
C PRO A 78 -6.81 -12.47 19.21
N SER A 79 -6.58 -13.19 20.31
CA SER A 79 -7.48 -13.20 21.48
C SER A 79 -7.84 -11.79 21.99
N MET A 80 -6.88 -10.87 21.99
CA MET A 80 -7.07 -9.48 22.38
C MET A 80 -8.10 -8.71 21.55
N TYR A 81 -8.41 -9.17 20.33
CA TYR A 81 -9.36 -8.56 19.41
C TYR A 81 -10.58 -9.44 19.13
N ARG A 82 -10.83 -10.45 19.98
CA ARG A 82 -11.98 -11.37 19.82
C ARG A 82 -13.34 -10.65 19.86
N GLY A 83 -13.41 -9.49 20.52
CA GLY A 83 -14.63 -8.67 20.61
C GLY A 83 -14.84 -7.67 19.46
N TYR A 84 -13.97 -7.65 18.44
CA TYR A 84 -14.13 -6.75 17.31
C TYR A 84 -15.37 -7.12 16.49
N ASP A 85 -16.26 -6.14 16.29
CA ASP A 85 -17.46 -6.33 15.46
C ASP A 85 -17.09 -6.27 13.97
N LEU A 86 -17.00 -7.44 13.32
CA LEU A 86 -16.73 -7.54 11.90
C LEU A 86 -17.87 -6.97 11.03
N TYR A 87 -19.11 -6.93 11.52
CA TYR A 87 -20.27 -6.46 10.75
C TYR A 87 -20.34 -4.95 10.70
N GLY A 88 -20.22 -4.27 11.84
CA GLY A 88 -20.23 -2.82 11.95
C GLY A 88 -18.87 -2.15 11.80
N GLY A 89 -17.78 -2.88 12.04
CA GLY A 89 -16.41 -2.37 12.01
C GLY A 89 -16.00 -1.81 10.64
N ARG A 90 -15.05 -0.87 10.65
CA ARG A 90 -14.53 -0.27 9.44
C ARG A 90 -13.68 -1.29 8.67
N LYS A 91 -13.93 -1.38 7.37
CA LYS A 91 -13.24 -2.32 6.50
C LYS A 91 -12.89 -1.66 5.18
N ILE A 92 -11.63 -1.75 4.81
CA ILE A 92 -11.05 -1.15 3.60
C ILE A 92 -10.78 -2.27 2.62
N VAL A 93 -11.28 -2.14 1.39
CA VAL A 93 -10.97 -3.10 0.32
C VAL A 93 -9.59 -2.79 -0.24
N ILE A 94 -8.68 -3.77 -0.23
CA ILE A 94 -7.35 -3.67 -0.81
C ILE A 94 -7.15 -4.84 -1.77
N ASN A 95 -6.81 -4.52 -3.02
CA ASN A 95 -6.44 -5.50 -4.04
C ASN A 95 -4.96 -5.35 -4.36
N GLY A 96 -4.26 -6.47 -4.52
CA GLY A 96 -2.82 -6.49 -4.79
C GLY A 96 -2.05 -7.51 -3.95
N ASP A 97 -0.75 -7.63 -4.24
CA ASP A 97 0.10 -8.63 -3.62
C ASP A 97 0.48 -8.26 -2.18
N ARG A 98 0.16 -9.17 -1.25
CA ARG A 98 0.57 -9.17 0.16
C ARG A 98 0.65 -7.76 0.80
N PRO A 99 -0.47 -7.02 0.91
CA PRO A 99 -0.48 -5.64 1.39
C PRO A 99 0.02 -5.50 2.84
N TYR A 100 -0.06 -6.57 3.63
CA TYR A 100 0.49 -6.64 4.98
C TYR A 100 2.02 -6.48 5.03
N LEU A 101 2.76 -6.77 3.95
CA LEU A 101 4.19 -6.47 3.88
C LEU A 101 4.49 -4.96 3.79
N ARG A 102 3.50 -4.16 3.39
CA ARG A 102 3.55 -2.70 3.37
C ARG A 102 2.63 -2.10 4.43
N HIS A 103 2.56 -2.75 5.59
CA HIS A 103 1.61 -2.39 6.64
C HIS A 103 1.70 -0.93 7.07
N ASP A 104 2.90 -0.38 7.21
CA ASP A 104 3.07 1.02 7.62
C ASP A 104 2.40 2.00 6.66
N VAL A 105 2.40 1.71 5.35
CA VAL A 105 1.74 2.53 4.33
C VAL A 105 0.23 2.54 4.55
N TYR A 106 -0.38 1.35 4.69
CA TYR A 106 -1.83 1.24 4.86
C TYR A 106 -2.30 1.69 6.23
N ARG A 107 -1.53 1.38 7.28
CA ARG A 107 -1.77 1.89 8.63
C ARG A 107 -1.79 3.40 8.62
N THR A 108 -0.80 4.05 8.01
CA THR A 108 -0.74 5.52 7.96
C THR A 108 -1.86 6.10 7.10
N ARG A 109 -2.09 5.53 5.91
CA ARG A 109 -3.14 5.97 4.98
C ARG A 109 -4.53 5.93 5.61
N TYR A 110 -4.79 4.94 6.46
CA TYR A 110 -6.09 4.71 7.08
C TYR A 110 -6.10 4.94 8.61
N ALA A 111 -5.02 5.50 9.16
CA ALA A 111 -4.87 5.83 10.58
C ALA A 111 -5.92 6.85 11.03
N THR A 112 -6.30 7.76 10.13
CA THR A 112 -7.09 8.95 10.47
C THR A 112 -8.44 8.91 9.79
N ASN A 113 -9.49 8.67 10.60
CA ASN A 113 -10.55 9.65 10.83
C ASN A 113 -11.28 9.30 12.12
N TYR A 114 -10.61 9.62 13.24
CA TYR A 114 -11.27 9.98 14.49
C TYR A 114 -11.90 11.37 14.29
N VAL A 115 -12.94 11.46 13.46
CA VAL A 115 -13.75 12.69 13.36
C VAL A 115 -15.21 12.28 13.38
N TYR A 116 -15.77 12.38 14.59
CA TYR A 116 -17.17 12.64 14.87
C TYR A 116 -18.23 11.74 14.21
N ASN A 117 -18.76 10.85 15.03
CA ASN A 117 -20.21 10.68 15.15
C ASN A 117 -20.96 10.28 13.87
N ARG A 118 -20.62 9.11 13.29
CA ARG A 118 -21.51 8.46 12.32
C ARG A 118 -21.42 6.93 12.43
N PRO A 119 -22.51 6.22 12.77
CA PRO A 119 -22.65 4.80 12.48
C PRO A 119 -22.89 4.65 10.98
N GLN A 120 -21.86 4.92 10.18
CA GLN A 120 -21.94 4.74 8.74
C GLN A 120 -20.87 3.75 8.35
N ARG A 121 -21.33 2.71 7.65
CA ARG A 121 -20.55 1.68 7.00
C ARG A 121 -19.63 2.35 5.96
N VAL A 122 -18.53 2.98 6.40
CA VAL A 122 -17.60 3.64 5.49
C VAL A 122 -16.69 2.56 4.92
N VAL A 123 -17.07 2.08 3.74
CA VAL A 123 -16.23 1.21 2.92
C VAL A 123 -15.40 2.10 2.02
N TYR A 124 -14.08 2.11 2.23
CA TYR A 124 -13.17 2.76 1.30
C TYR A 124 -12.80 1.78 0.18
N ARG A 125 -13.01 2.21 -1.06
CA ARG A 125 -12.64 1.51 -2.30
C ARG A 125 -11.26 2.01 -2.73
N ASP A 126 -10.21 1.25 -2.47
CA ASP A 126 -8.88 1.53 -3.04
C ASP A 126 -8.80 0.85 -4.42
N TYR A 127 -8.88 1.65 -5.50
CA TYR A 127 -8.71 1.17 -6.87
C TYR A 127 -7.30 1.54 -7.31
N ASP A 128 -6.36 0.59 -7.17
CA ASP A 128 -4.96 0.85 -7.50
C ASP A 128 -4.70 0.67 -9.00
N LYS A 129 -4.49 1.79 -9.71
CA LYS A 129 -3.71 1.78 -10.95
C LYS A 129 -3.11 3.17 -11.13
N HIS A 130 -1.79 3.27 -10.95
CA HIS A 130 -0.87 4.37 -11.35
C HIS A 130 -0.31 5.32 -10.28
N GLU A 131 -0.83 5.39 -9.06
CA GLU A 131 -0.38 6.43 -8.11
C GLU A 131 0.73 5.99 -7.12
N TYR A 132 1.07 4.70 -7.05
CA TYR A 132 2.09 4.23 -6.10
C TYR A 132 3.50 4.79 -6.40
N LYS A 133 3.81 5.14 -7.65
CA LYS A 133 5.11 5.72 -8.02
C LYS A 133 5.35 7.13 -7.48
N ARG A 134 4.31 7.84 -7.03
CA ARG A 134 4.43 9.22 -6.54
C ARG A 134 4.78 9.26 -5.04
N TYR A 135 4.22 8.35 -4.25
CA TYR A 135 4.41 8.29 -2.81
C TYR A 135 5.84 7.90 -2.39
N GLU A 136 6.47 6.97 -3.11
CA GLU A 136 7.86 6.58 -2.84
C GLU A 136 8.86 7.74 -3.07
N LYS A 137 8.51 8.65 -3.99
CA LYS A 137 9.32 9.83 -4.32
C LYS A 137 9.18 10.95 -3.27
N GLU A 138 8.05 11.03 -2.59
CA GLU A 138 7.82 11.98 -1.50
C GLU A 138 8.47 11.53 -0.19
N GLN A 139 8.38 10.25 0.19
CA GLN A 139 9.03 9.78 1.43
C GLN A 139 10.55 9.96 1.40
N ARG A 140 11.21 9.73 0.25
CA ARG A 140 12.64 10.04 0.08
C ARG A 140 12.98 11.54 0.21
N ARG A 141 12.02 12.44 0.03
CA ARG A 141 12.23 13.89 0.24
C ARG A 141 12.13 14.25 1.72
N TRP A 142 11.15 13.70 2.43
CA TRP A 142 10.98 13.92 3.87
C TRP A 142 12.16 13.38 4.69
N GLU A 143 12.65 12.19 4.37
CA GLU A 143 13.80 11.57 5.04
C GLU A 143 15.13 12.33 4.79
N LYS A 144 15.21 13.06 3.67
CA LYS A 144 16.36 13.94 3.35
C LYS A 144 16.30 15.27 4.08
N GLN A 145 15.10 15.77 4.37
CA GLN A 145 14.88 17.06 5.03
C GLN A 145 15.17 16.98 6.53
N GLU A 146 14.75 15.88 7.20
CA GLU A 146 15.06 15.65 8.62
C GLU A 146 16.57 15.50 8.93
N ARG A 147 17.40 15.17 7.93
CA ARG A 147 18.86 15.09 8.09
C ARG A 147 19.56 16.45 7.99
N HIS A 148 18.91 17.49 7.46
CA HIS A 148 19.48 18.84 7.35
C HIS A 148 19.20 19.72 8.58
N ASP A 149 18.19 19.40 9.39
CA ASP A 149 17.79 20.24 10.53
C ASP A 149 18.50 19.88 11.85
N ARG A 150 19.44 18.92 11.85
CA ARG A 150 20.20 18.50 13.06
C ARG A 150 21.68 18.87 13.01
N GLY A 151 21.99 20.09 12.62
CA GLY A 151 23.37 20.57 12.68
C GLY A 151 23.46 22.09 12.61
N HIS A 152 23.38 22.75 13.77
CA HIS A 152 24.07 24.01 14.05
C HIS A 152 24.01 24.33 15.55
N ASP A 153 24.73 23.55 16.36
CA ASP A 153 25.23 24.04 17.65
C ASP A 153 26.65 24.55 17.42
N ASN A 154 26.79 25.85 17.17
CA ASN A 154 28.08 26.54 17.17
C ASN A 154 28.02 27.62 18.25
N GLY A 155 28.54 27.27 19.42
CA GLY A 155 28.68 28.18 20.55
C GLY A 155 29.61 29.36 20.25
N ARG A 156 29.30 30.52 20.83
CA ARG A 156 30.25 31.58 21.18
C ARG A 156 29.74 32.34 22.39
N GLY A 157 30.32 32.04 23.56
CA GLY A 157 30.29 32.94 24.70
C GLY A 157 31.25 34.11 24.47
N TRP A 158 30.76 35.33 24.72
CA TRP A 158 31.59 36.52 24.93
C TRP A 158 30.89 37.41 25.96
N GLY A 159 31.55 37.62 27.09
CA GLY A 159 31.17 38.65 28.04
C GLY A 159 31.59 40.05 27.57
N ARG A 160 30.88 41.07 28.06
CA ARG A 160 31.40 42.36 28.54
C ARG A 160 30.23 43.19 29.05
N GLY A 161 30.38 43.72 30.27
CA GLY A 161 29.40 44.61 30.89
C GLY A 161 29.37 46.00 30.29
N ARG A 162 28.34 46.77 30.68
CA ARG A 162 28.39 48.21 30.91
C ARG A 162 27.16 48.67 31.69
N ASP A 163 27.42 49.65 32.54
CA ASP A 163 26.54 50.39 33.45
C ASP A 163 25.43 51.21 32.77
N ARG A 164 24.54 51.71 33.65
CA ARG A 164 23.44 52.71 33.54
C ARG A 164 22.06 52.08 33.69
N ASP A 165 21.24 52.41 34.69
CA ASP A 165 21.16 53.56 35.61
C ASP A 165 20.95 53.13 37.08
#